data_AF-A0A532APG3-F1
#
_entry.id   AF-A0A532APG3-F1
#
_cell.length_a   1.000
_cell.length_b   1.000
_cell.length_c   1.000
_cell.angle_alpha   90.00
_cell.angle_beta   90.00
_cell.angle_gamma   90.00
#
_symmetry.space_group_name_H-M   'P 1'
#
loop_
_entity.id
_entity.type
_entity.pdbx_description
1 polymer ?
#
loop_
_entity_poly.entity_id
_entity_poly.type
_entity_poly.pdbx_seq_one_letter_code
_entity_poly.pdbx_strand_id
1 'polypeptide(L)'
;MPETYGREITMTVASETNRSGPYNGNGVTTVFDYEFRIIKETHLKVIKTVTATGVETTLTLGANYTVSGVGAAGGGQITALVAPVAGETITILRKVPFVQETDLENQGAYYAETVETVADLAAMRDQEL
;
A
#
# COMPACT_ATOMS: atom_id res chain seq x y z
N MET A 1 -28.40 -9.22 -30.76
CA MET A 1 -27.13 -8.50 -30.63
C MET A 1 -26.71 -8.63 -29.18
N PRO A 2 -25.59 -9.28 -28.83
CA PRO A 2 -25.19 -9.35 -27.43
C PRO A 2 -24.27 -8.17 -27.10
N GLU A 3 -24.73 -7.29 -26.22
CA GLU A 3 -23.90 -6.25 -25.61
C GLU A 3 -22.83 -6.93 -24.76
N THR A 4 -21.59 -6.88 -25.24
CA THR A 4 -20.41 -7.31 -24.50
C THR A 4 -19.64 -6.07 -24.12
N TYR A 5 -19.79 -5.59 -22.88
CA TYR A 5 -18.69 -4.96 -22.19
C TYR A 5 -18.89 -5.07 -20.68
N GLY A 6 -18.30 -6.13 -20.12
CA GLY A 6 -17.98 -6.15 -18.71
C GLY A 6 -16.88 -5.12 -18.42
N ARG A 7 -17.09 -4.33 -17.39
CA ARG A 7 -16.06 -4.11 -16.37
C ARG A 7 -16.81 -4.11 -15.06
N GLU A 8 -16.49 -5.03 -14.17
CA GLU A 8 -17.01 -5.00 -12.81
C GLU A 8 -16.66 -3.61 -12.22
N ILE A 9 -17.66 -2.76 -12.02
CA ILE A 9 -17.48 -1.49 -11.31
C ILE A 9 -17.51 -1.85 -9.85
N THR A 10 -16.35 -2.32 -9.40
CA THR A 10 -16.14 -2.82 -8.06
C THR A 10 -15.37 -1.75 -7.30
N MET A 11 -16.08 -0.97 -6.48
CA MET A 11 -15.47 -0.21 -5.39
C MET A 11 -15.35 -1.17 -4.19
N THR A 12 -14.11 -1.45 -3.75
CA THR A 12 -13.74 -2.59 -2.88
C THR A 12 -12.58 -2.28 -1.95
N VAL A 13 -12.72 -1.27 -1.09
CA VAL A 13 -11.87 -1.25 0.11
C VAL A 13 -12.52 -2.17 1.14
N ALA A 14 -12.30 -3.48 0.97
CA ALA A 14 -12.94 -4.53 1.76
C ALA A 14 -12.18 -4.86 3.07
N SER A 15 -11.09 -4.15 3.36
CA SER A 15 -10.19 -4.52 4.44
C SER A 15 -9.82 -3.32 5.32
N GLU A 16 -10.10 -3.44 6.61
CA GLU A 16 -9.60 -2.58 7.69
C GLU A 16 -8.10 -2.82 7.95
N THR A 17 -7.50 -3.83 7.32
CA THR A 17 -6.09 -4.16 7.51
C THR A 17 -5.22 -3.16 6.77
N ASN A 18 -4.63 -2.23 7.51
CA ASN A 18 -3.64 -1.27 7.02
C ASN A 18 -2.20 -1.66 7.40
N ARG A 19 -2.01 -2.87 7.93
CA ARG A 19 -0.75 -3.35 8.51
C ARG A 19 -0.47 -4.80 8.15
N SER A 20 0.76 -5.08 7.80
CA SER A 20 1.29 -6.43 7.60
C SER A 20 2.61 -6.60 8.36
N GLY A 21 2.86 -7.82 8.87
CA GLY A 21 3.93 -8.08 9.83
C GLY A 21 3.56 -7.75 11.29
N PRO A 22 4.54 -7.68 12.22
CA PRO A 22 5.98 -7.72 11.97
C PRO A 22 6.48 -9.08 11.46
N TYR A 23 7.31 -9.06 10.43
CA TYR A 23 8.03 -10.23 9.91
C TYR A 23 9.39 -10.33 10.58
N ASN A 24 9.74 -11.50 11.11
CA ASN A 24 11.04 -11.73 11.74
C ASN A 24 12.14 -11.89 10.69
N GLY A 25 13.24 -11.17 10.89
CA GLY A 25 14.45 -11.33 10.10
C GLY A 25 15.19 -12.62 10.40
N ASN A 26 15.80 -13.20 9.37
CA ASN A 26 16.65 -14.38 9.44
C ASN A 26 17.99 -14.18 8.68
N GLY A 27 18.24 -12.99 8.15
CA GLY A 27 19.41 -12.65 7.35
C GLY A 27 19.40 -13.15 5.91
N VAL A 28 18.31 -13.77 5.44
CA VAL A 28 18.22 -14.38 4.10
C VAL A 28 16.94 -13.95 3.36
N THR A 29 15.79 -13.96 4.01
CA THR A 29 14.50 -13.59 3.40
C THR A 29 14.46 -12.10 3.10
N THR A 30 14.22 -11.76 1.84
CA THR A 30 14.12 -10.36 1.35
C THR A 30 12.72 -9.98 0.91
N VAL A 31 11.84 -10.95 0.65
CA VAL A 31 10.51 -10.71 0.12
C VAL A 31 9.48 -10.85 1.23
N PHE A 32 8.62 -9.86 1.37
CA PHE A 32 7.58 -9.80 2.39
C PHE A 32 6.26 -9.33 1.78
N ASP A 33 5.19 -10.09 2.01
CA ASP A 33 3.86 -9.76 1.53
C ASP A 33 3.24 -8.60 2.33
N TYR A 34 2.36 -7.86 1.68
CA TYR A 34 1.39 -6.97 2.34
C TYR A 34 -0.01 -7.35 1.83
N GLU A 35 -0.99 -7.38 2.73
CA GLU A 35 -2.30 -8.01 2.47
C GLU A 35 -3.40 -6.97 2.18
N PHE A 36 -3.01 -5.79 1.71
CA PHE A 36 -3.91 -4.66 1.53
C PHE A 36 -3.63 -3.90 0.23
N ARG A 37 -4.68 -3.42 -0.43
CA ARG A 37 -4.53 -2.65 -1.66
C ARG A 37 -3.78 -1.33 -1.42
N ILE A 38 -2.91 -0.97 -2.37
CA ILE A 38 -2.28 0.35 -2.49
C ILE A 38 -2.50 0.91 -3.90
N ILE A 39 -2.55 2.23 -4.03
CA ILE A 39 -2.79 2.92 -5.31
C ILE A 39 -1.49 3.39 -5.98
N LYS A 40 -0.48 3.74 -5.18
CA LYS A 40 0.89 4.07 -5.64
C LYS A 40 1.90 3.31 -4.77
N GLU A 41 3.07 3.00 -5.30
CA GLU A 41 4.17 2.38 -4.54
C GLU A 41 4.58 3.20 -3.31
N THR A 42 4.44 4.53 -3.41
CA THR A 42 4.71 5.48 -2.33
C THR A 42 3.68 5.46 -1.22
N HIS A 43 2.55 4.74 -1.38
CA HIS A 43 1.51 4.64 -0.35
C HIS A 43 1.82 3.57 0.71
N LEU A 44 3.09 3.23 0.87
CA LEU A 44 3.61 2.32 1.87
C LEU A 44 4.59 3.02 2.81
N LYS A 45 4.52 2.66 4.08
CA LYS A 45 5.57 2.91 5.07
C LYS A 45 6.12 1.58 5.54
N VAL A 46 7.36 1.29 5.19
CA VAL A 46 8.08 0.09 5.67
C VAL A 46 8.98 0.50 6.81
N ILE A 47 8.85 -0.19 7.95
CA ILE A 47 9.59 0.09 9.18
C ILE A 47 10.40 -1.15 9.54
N LYS A 48 11.69 -0.95 9.78
CA LYS A 48 12.56 -1.95 10.39
C LYS A 48 12.71 -1.65 11.87
N THR A 49 12.48 -2.64 12.74
CA THR A 49 12.59 -2.47 14.19
C THR A 49 13.64 -3.43 14.75
N VAL A 50 14.59 -2.90 15.54
CA VAL A 50 15.54 -3.72 16.30
C VAL A 50 14.84 -4.17 17.58
N THR A 51 14.54 -5.47 17.71
CA THR A 51 13.66 -5.98 18.76
C THR A 51 14.23 -5.82 20.17
N ALA A 52 15.56 -5.90 20.32
CA ALA A 52 16.22 -5.78 21.61
C ALA A 52 16.16 -4.35 22.19
N THR A 53 16.13 -3.32 21.34
CA THR A 53 16.18 -1.91 21.76
C THR A 53 14.88 -1.15 21.46
N GLY A 54 14.00 -1.72 20.63
CA GLY A 54 12.79 -1.05 20.14
C GLY A 54 13.06 0.07 19.14
N VAL A 55 14.30 0.23 18.66
CA VAL A 55 14.66 1.31 17.72
C VAL A 55 14.02 1.03 16.36
N GLU A 56 13.21 1.97 15.90
CA GLU A 56 12.54 1.92 14.60
C GLU A 56 13.28 2.76 13.56
N THR A 57 13.45 2.21 12.36
CA THR A 57 14.01 2.88 11.19
C THR A 57 13.02 2.79 10.04
N THR A 58 12.56 3.92 9.50
CA THR A 58 11.75 3.92 8.28
C THR A 58 12.64 3.66 7.08
N LEU A 59 12.29 2.68 6.26
CA LEU A 59 13.00 2.34 5.03
C LEU A 59 12.52 3.22 3.87
N THR A 60 13.42 3.54 2.96
CA THR A 60 13.17 4.39 1.79
C THR A 60 12.94 3.55 0.54
N LEU A 61 11.84 3.81 -0.18
CA LEU A 61 11.52 3.17 -1.46
C LEU A 61 12.64 3.45 -2.49
N GLY A 62 13.05 2.43 -3.25
CA GLY A 62 14.12 2.49 -4.24
C GLY A 62 15.54 2.40 -3.66
N ALA A 63 15.76 2.86 -2.42
CA ALA A 63 17.06 2.77 -1.75
C ALA A 63 17.19 1.56 -0.82
N ASN A 64 16.09 1.12 -0.20
CA ASN A 64 16.07 0.03 0.77
C ASN A 64 15.13 -1.10 0.39
N TYR A 65 14.07 -0.82 -0.38
CA TYR A 65 13.16 -1.84 -0.88
C TYR A 65 12.52 -1.41 -2.21
N THR A 66 11.95 -2.37 -2.93
CA THR A 66 11.08 -2.18 -4.10
C THR A 66 9.69 -2.76 -3.82
N VAL A 67 8.69 -2.35 -4.61
CA VAL A 67 7.28 -2.73 -4.41
C VAL A 67 6.75 -3.42 -5.66
N SER A 68 5.85 -4.38 -5.46
CA SER A 68 5.08 -5.04 -6.52
C SER A 68 3.63 -5.23 -6.07
N GLY A 69 2.73 -5.52 -7.00
CA GLY A 69 1.30 -5.72 -6.70
C GLY A 69 0.51 -4.43 -6.45
N VAL A 70 0.99 -3.28 -6.93
CA VAL A 70 0.23 -2.01 -6.88
C VAL A 70 -1.12 -2.18 -7.58
N GLY A 71 -2.19 -1.73 -6.93
CA GLY A 71 -3.56 -1.84 -7.43
C GLY A 71 -4.24 -3.18 -7.19
N ALA A 72 -3.53 -4.23 -6.75
CA ALA A 72 -4.14 -5.52 -6.47
C ALA A 72 -4.97 -5.48 -5.18
N ALA A 73 -6.18 -6.05 -5.23
CA ALA A 73 -7.12 -6.03 -4.10
C ALA A 73 -6.57 -6.79 -2.86
N GLY A 74 -5.89 -7.92 -3.07
CA GLY A 74 -5.27 -8.72 -2.02
C GLY A 74 -3.90 -8.24 -1.55
N GLY A 75 -3.44 -7.08 -2.04
CA GLY A 75 -2.11 -6.55 -1.78
C GLY A 75 -1.03 -7.17 -2.68
N GLY A 76 0.21 -7.15 -2.21
CA GLY A 76 1.38 -7.46 -3.03
C GLY A 76 2.61 -7.73 -2.17
N GLN A 77 3.80 -7.44 -2.71
CA GLN A 77 5.06 -7.71 -2.01
C GLN A 77 5.98 -6.50 -2.00
N ILE A 78 6.74 -6.36 -0.90
CA ILE A 78 7.96 -5.57 -0.88
C ILE A 78 9.17 -6.50 -0.98
N THR A 79 10.18 -6.10 -1.74
CA THR A 79 11.48 -6.78 -1.80
C THR A 79 12.54 -5.87 -1.19
N ALA A 80 13.01 -6.22 0.01
CA ALA A 80 14.10 -5.54 0.68
C ALA A 80 15.43 -5.80 -0.04
N LEU A 81 16.24 -4.76 -0.20
CA LEU A 81 17.58 -4.86 -0.81
C LEU A 81 18.59 -5.52 0.13
N VAL A 82 18.35 -5.45 1.43
CA VAL A 82 19.14 -6.10 2.47
C VAL A 82 18.19 -6.90 3.35
N ALA A 83 18.43 -8.20 3.50
CA ALA A 83 17.61 -9.05 4.35
C ALA A 83 17.76 -8.64 5.82
N PRO A 84 16.66 -8.42 6.57
CA PRO A 84 16.72 -8.16 8.00
C PRO A 84 17.34 -9.36 8.72
N VAL A 85 18.26 -9.11 9.65
CA VAL A 85 18.94 -10.17 10.42
C VAL A 85 18.09 -10.64 11.59
N ALA A 86 18.49 -11.74 12.23
CA ALA A 86 17.86 -12.18 13.47
C ALA A 86 17.93 -11.06 14.53
N GLY A 87 16.79 -10.76 15.16
CA GLY A 87 16.67 -9.62 16.08
C GLY A 87 16.19 -8.32 15.41
N GLU A 88 15.97 -8.32 14.10
CA GLU A 88 15.27 -7.25 13.38
C GLU A 88 13.91 -7.75 12.89
N THR A 89 12.93 -6.85 12.82
CA THR A 89 11.62 -7.13 12.21
C THR A 89 11.28 -6.11 11.14
N ILE A 90 10.45 -6.51 10.17
CA ILE A 90 9.88 -5.62 9.15
C ILE A 90 8.38 -5.50 9.39
N THR A 91 7.89 -4.28 9.55
CA THR A 91 6.46 -3.95 9.55
C THR A 91 6.13 -3.11 8.33
N ILE A 92 5.04 -3.45 7.64
CA ILE A 92 4.56 -2.73 6.46
C ILE A 92 3.24 -2.09 6.84
N LEU A 93 3.11 -0.78 6.64
CA LEU A 93 1.91 -0.01 6.90
C LEU A 93 1.45 0.67 5.61
N ARG A 94 0.14 0.78 5.43
CA ARG A 94 -0.43 1.73 4.46
C ARG A 94 -0.13 3.14 4.94
N LYS A 95 0.24 4.01 4.00
CA LYS A 95 0.45 5.44 4.26
C LYS A 95 0.01 6.25 3.05
N VAL A 96 -1.25 6.65 3.03
CA VAL A 96 -1.78 7.52 1.98
C VAL A 96 -1.55 8.99 2.36
N PRO A 97 -0.94 9.83 1.51
CA PRO A 97 -0.80 11.25 1.80
C PRO A 97 -2.17 11.91 2.00
N PHE A 98 -2.36 12.73 3.03
CA PHE A 98 -3.59 13.51 3.31
C PHE A 98 -3.74 14.73 2.40
N VAL A 99 -3.62 14.55 1.08
CA VAL A 99 -3.73 15.63 0.08
C VAL A 99 -4.60 15.16 -1.08
N GLN A 100 -5.67 15.90 -1.42
CA GLN A 100 -6.41 15.65 -2.65
C GLN A 100 -5.64 16.26 -3.84
N GLU A 101 -5.14 15.41 -4.73
CA GLU A 101 -4.41 15.85 -5.94
C GLU A 101 -5.34 16.05 -7.16
N THR A 102 -6.54 15.48 -7.13
CA THR A 102 -7.50 15.56 -8.24
C THR A 102 -8.31 16.83 -8.15
N ASP A 103 -8.19 17.68 -9.16
CA ASP A 103 -9.02 18.87 -9.36
C ASP A 103 -10.09 18.56 -10.41
N LEU A 104 -11.37 18.74 -10.04
CA LEU A 104 -12.50 18.48 -10.93
C LEU A 104 -13.01 19.81 -11.50
N GLU A 105 -13.07 19.90 -12.83
CA GLU A 105 -13.60 21.08 -13.50
C GLU A 105 -15.10 21.26 -13.23
N ASN A 106 -15.51 22.50 -12.98
CA ASN A 106 -16.92 22.82 -12.79
C ASN A 106 -17.67 22.74 -14.13
N GLN A 107 -18.76 21.96 -14.17
CA GLN A 107 -19.58 21.71 -15.36
C GLN A 107 -18.86 21.01 -16.54
N GLY A 108 -17.66 20.46 -16.30
CA GLY A 108 -16.94 19.62 -17.26
C GLY A 108 -17.39 18.15 -17.20
N ALA A 109 -17.18 17.42 -18.28
CA ALA A 109 -17.33 15.96 -18.26
C ALA A 109 -16.15 15.34 -17.51
N TYR A 110 -16.43 14.42 -16.60
CA TYR A 110 -15.41 13.65 -15.87
C TYR A 110 -15.68 12.15 -16.01
N TYR A 111 -14.62 11.36 -15.87
CA TYR A 111 -14.73 9.90 -15.86
C TYR A 111 -15.17 9.44 -14.46
N ALA A 112 -16.14 8.52 -14.41
CA ALA A 112 -16.57 7.91 -13.15
C ALA A 112 -15.39 7.27 -12.40
N GLU A 113 -14.45 6.65 -13.12
CA GLU A 113 -13.23 6.05 -12.55
C GLU A 113 -12.37 7.06 -11.76
N THR A 114 -12.33 8.32 -12.20
CA THR A 114 -11.60 9.38 -11.47
C THR A 114 -12.27 9.67 -10.13
N VAL A 115 -13.60 9.78 -10.12
CA VAL A 115 -14.38 10.05 -8.89
C VAL A 115 -14.25 8.89 -7.92
N GLU A 116 -14.38 7.65 -8.40
CA GLU A 116 -14.20 6.44 -7.61
C GLU A 116 -12.80 6.36 -6.99
N THR A 117 -11.75 6.66 -7.76
CA THR A 117 -10.36 6.67 -7.25
C THR A 117 -10.16 7.70 -6.13
N VAL A 118 -10.76 8.89 -6.26
CA VAL A 118 -10.69 9.93 -5.22
C VAL A 118 -11.42 9.48 -3.97
N ALA A 119 -12.61 8.89 -4.12
CA ALA A 119 -13.40 8.40 -3.01
C ALA A 119 -12.73 7.20 -2.29
N ASP A 120 -12.13 6.27 -3.03
CA ASP A 120 -11.30 5.18 -2.46
C ASP A 120 -10.11 5.74 -1.67
N LEU A 121 -9.40 6.74 -2.20
CA LEU A 121 -8.27 7.39 -1.49
C LEU A 121 -8.72 8.06 -0.19
N ALA A 122 -9.89 8.70 -0.19
CA ALA A 122 -10.47 9.29 1.01
C ALA A 122 -10.79 8.22 2.07
N ALA A 123 -11.48 7.15 1.67
CA ALA A 123 -11.79 6.04 2.56
C ALA A 123 -10.52 5.36 3.14
N MET A 124 -9.46 5.21 2.32
CA MET A 124 -8.18 4.67 2.81
C MET A 124 -7.53 5.58 3.86
N ARG A 125 -7.63 6.91 3.73
CA ARG A 125 -7.11 7.86 4.73
C ARG A 125 -7.89 7.81 6.03
N ASP A 126 -9.21 7.65 5.96
CA ASP A 126 -10.06 7.53 7.14
C ASP A 126 -9.70 6.28 7.97
N GLN A 127 -9.22 5.20 7.34
CA GLN A 127 -8.71 4.00 8.03
C GLN A 127 -7.32 4.17 8.68
N GLU A 128 -6.61 5.27 8.41
CA GLU A 128 -5.28 5.55 8.97
C GLU A 128 -5.33 6.46 10.22
N LEU A 129 -6.50 7.00 10.58
CA LEU A 129 -6.76 7.80 11.79
C LEU A 129 -7.04 6.91 13.02
#